data_AF-A0A9D9M7J1-F1
#
_entry.id   AF-A0A9D9M7J1-F1
#
_cell.length_a   1.000
_cell.length_b   1.000
_cell.length_c   1.000
_cell.angle_alpha   90.00
_cell.angle_beta   90.00
_cell.angle_gamma   90.00
#
_symmetry.space_group_name_H-M   'P 1'
#
loop_
_entity.id
_entity.type
_entity.pdbx_description
1 polymer ?
#
loop_
_entity_poly.entity_id
_entity_poly.type
_entity_poly.pdbx_seq_one_letter_code
_entity_poly.pdbx_strand_id
1 'polypeptide(L)'
;MKKFFAVFLVLSLVAACSSAFIIPDPVPGGGNKANPEAQEPEPPVEEPEQKPGLAADGNDAETYALILSKGYNYETPDNSGAHAAEPFRHIRQSYDKTLKKYVFDFYLHIDNDDDRGKADVTDRQRNEIKTDGHSPDSLVAQYGETLKMTWKFCLPAGMKTTTKFSHIHQLKGLDNKDGNADVALPAITFTCRTLSNGKQQFQVLYTASKVESDGKSTYLARADLSEFLGEWVTVSETVNFADNGRYSVIVTRMRDGKQLAKVDGVELDMWRTGCTGMRPKWGLYRNFGEGRSLASELRDEILKFADFDIRKLK
;
A
#
# COMPACT_ATOMS: atom_id res chain seq x y z
N MET A 1 -48.79 14.15 -20.10
CA MET A 1 -48.81 12.69 -20.35
C MET A 1 -47.50 12.32 -21.04
N LYS A 2 -46.62 11.60 -20.33
CA LYS A 2 -45.23 11.35 -20.73
C LYS A 2 -45.13 10.09 -21.61
N LYS A 3 -44.41 10.22 -22.73
CA LYS A 3 -43.97 9.13 -23.62
C LYS A 3 -42.93 8.26 -22.87
N PHE A 4 -43.04 6.94 -22.97
CA PHE A 4 -42.01 6.00 -22.52
C PHE A 4 -41.54 5.11 -23.68
N PHE A 5 -40.23 4.90 -23.69
CA PHE A 5 -39.42 4.22 -24.68
C PHE A 5 -39.60 2.69 -24.68
N ALA A 6 -39.39 2.09 -25.85
CA ALA A 6 -39.32 0.66 -26.09
C ALA A 6 -38.08 0.02 -25.44
N VAL A 7 -38.23 -1.21 -24.93
CA VAL A 7 -37.14 -2.11 -24.55
C VAL A 7 -37.30 -3.41 -25.34
N PHE A 8 -36.26 -3.76 -26.09
CA PHE A 8 -36.10 -5.02 -26.81
C PHE A 8 -35.73 -6.14 -25.83
N LEU A 9 -36.43 -7.27 -25.91
CA LEU A 9 -36.07 -8.52 -25.22
C LEU A 9 -35.47 -9.48 -26.25
N VAL A 10 -34.21 -9.87 -26.06
CA VAL A 10 -33.51 -10.85 -26.90
C VAL A 10 -33.70 -12.25 -26.28
N LEU A 11 -34.20 -13.17 -27.10
CA LEU A 11 -34.44 -14.57 -26.78
C LEU A 11 -33.24 -15.40 -27.28
N SER A 12 -32.56 -16.12 -26.37
CA SER A 12 -31.46 -17.03 -26.71
C SER A 12 -31.89 -18.48 -26.52
N LEU A 13 -31.92 -19.22 -27.63
CA LEU A 13 -32.31 -20.62 -27.76
C LEU A 13 -31.18 -21.55 -27.28
N VAL A 14 -31.52 -22.58 -26.49
CA VAL A 14 -30.59 -23.66 -26.08
C VAL A 14 -30.73 -24.81 -27.08
N ALA A 15 -29.63 -25.15 -27.77
CA ALA A 15 -29.55 -26.32 -28.65
C ALA A 15 -28.88 -27.47 -27.90
N ALA A 16 -29.57 -28.61 -27.81
CA ALA A 16 -29.03 -29.87 -27.31
C ALA A 16 -28.49 -30.70 -28.49
N CYS A 17 -27.23 -31.12 -28.41
CA CYS A 17 -26.63 -32.06 -29.36
C CYS A 17 -26.40 -33.40 -28.66
N SER A 18 -27.10 -34.43 -29.11
CA SER A 18 -26.87 -35.83 -28.74
C SER A 18 -25.90 -36.44 -29.75
N SER A 19 -24.89 -37.16 -29.28
CA SER A 19 -24.13 -38.10 -30.12
C SER A 19 -23.92 -39.40 -29.35
N ALA A 20 -24.42 -40.48 -29.95
CA ALA A 20 -24.30 -41.84 -29.46
C ALA A 20 -22.91 -42.40 -29.80
N PHE A 21 -22.28 -43.08 -28.84
CA PHE A 21 -21.08 -43.88 -29.06
C PHE A 21 -21.41 -45.37 -28.88
N ILE A 22 -20.95 -46.15 -29.84
CA ILE A 22 -21.10 -47.61 -29.97
C ILE A 22 -20.03 -48.30 -29.09
N ILE A 23 -20.43 -49.35 -28.38
CA ILE A 23 -19.55 -50.24 -27.60
C ILE A 23 -19.11 -51.41 -28.48
N PRO A 24 -17.81 -51.78 -28.53
CA PRO A 24 -17.39 -53.09 -29.02
C PRO A 24 -17.13 -54.08 -27.87
N ASP A 25 -17.41 -55.36 -28.15
CA ASP A 25 -17.29 -56.53 -27.25
C ASP A 25 -15.83 -56.89 -26.86
N PRO A 26 -15.61 -57.66 -25.77
CA PRO A 26 -14.28 -57.95 -25.24
C PRO A 26 -13.63 -59.20 -25.88
N VAL A 27 -12.30 -59.19 -25.98
CA VAL A 27 -11.47 -60.38 -26.32
C VAL A 27 -10.48 -60.66 -25.18
N PRO A 28 -10.25 -61.93 -24.79
CA PRO A 28 -9.54 -62.27 -23.54
C PRO A 28 -8.04 -62.57 -23.71
N GLY A 29 -7.27 -62.24 -22.67
CA GLY A 29 -6.18 -63.07 -22.12
C GLY A 29 -4.79 -63.01 -22.77
N GLY A 30 -3.79 -62.55 -22.01
CA GLY A 30 -2.37 -62.78 -22.29
C GLY A 30 -1.45 -61.97 -21.37
N GLY A 31 -0.82 -62.62 -20.40
CA GLY A 31 0.07 -61.97 -19.43
C GLY A 31 1.52 -61.79 -19.91
N ASN A 32 2.23 -60.83 -19.33
CA ASN A 32 3.60 -60.99 -18.83
C ASN A 32 4.15 -59.71 -18.15
N LYS A 33 4.72 -59.91 -16.95
CA LYS A 33 5.95 -59.33 -16.37
C LYS A 33 6.16 -57.80 -16.33
N ALA A 34 6.04 -57.28 -15.11
CA ALA A 34 6.95 -56.40 -14.36
C ALA A 34 7.71 -55.28 -15.09
N ASN A 35 7.39 -54.03 -14.72
CA ASN A 35 8.31 -52.90 -14.62
C ASN A 35 7.88 -52.07 -13.39
N PRO A 36 8.79 -51.53 -12.54
CA PRO A 36 8.38 -50.75 -11.38
C PRO A 36 7.85 -49.40 -11.86
N GLU A 37 6.65 -49.05 -11.42
CA GLU A 37 6.06 -47.73 -11.68
C GLU A 37 7.03 -46.64 -11.23
N ALA A 38 7.49 -45.83 -12.19
CA ALA A 38 7.90 -44.49 -11.91
C ALA A 38 6.65 -43.75 -11.41
N GLN A 39 6.62 -43.44 -10.11
CA GLN A 39 5.65 -42.49 -9.58
C GLN A 39 5.85 -41.17 -10.34
N GLU A 40 4.84 -40.77 -11.11
CA GLU A 40 4.72 -39.39 -11.55
C GLU A 40 4.79 -38.50 -10.30
N PRO A 41 5.59 -37.43 -10.30
CA PRO A 41 5.60 -36.52 -9.16
C PRO A 41 4.19 -35.97 -9.00
N GLU A 42 3.59 -36.19 -7.82
CA GLU A 42 2.32 -35.55 -7.48
C GLU A 42 2.45 -34.04 -7.74
N PRO A 43 1.43 -33.41 -8.35
CA PRO A 43 1.43 -31.96 -8.50
C PRO A 43 1.64 -31.34 -7.11
N PRO A 44 2.39 -30.23 -6.99
CA PRO A 44 2.64 -29.61 -5.70
C PRO A 44 1.29 -29.39 -5.02
N VAL A 45 1.12 -29.97 -3.84
CA VAL A 45 0.01 -29.66 -2.96
C VAL A 45 0.13 -28.16 -2.71
N GLU A 46 -0.78 -27.36 -3.28
CA GLU A 46 -0.91 -25.96 -2.93
C GLU A 46 -1.11 -25.91 -1.41
N GLU A 47 -0.08 -25.44 -0.70
CA GLU A 47 -0.23 -25.06 0.69
C GLU A 47 -1.44 -24.11 0.77
N PRO A 48 -2.36 -24.32 1.73
CA PRO A 48 -3.52 -23.45 1.85
C PRO A 48 -3.02 -22.01 1.97
N GLU A 49 -3.42 -21.14 1.01
CA GLU A 49 -3.08 -19.71 1.00
C GLU A 49 -3.31 -19.13 2.40
N GLN A 50 -2.23 -18.94 3.17
CA GLN A 50 -2.30 -17.95 4.23
C GLN A 50 -2.70 -16.65 3.53
N LYS A 51 -3.74 -15.97 4.02
CA LYS A 51 -3.97 -14.56 3.69
C LYS A 51 -3.31 -13.68 4.77
N PRO A 52 -1.97 -13.52 4.83
CA PRO A 52 -1.37 -12.59 5.76
C PRO A 52 -1.41 -11.19 5.13
N GLY A 53 -2.51 -10.48 5.35
CA GLY A 53 -2.65 -9.09 4.96
C GLY A 53 -3.64 -8.36 5.87
N LEU A 54 -3.62 -7.04 5.80
CA LEU A 54 -4.58 -6.17 6.47
C LEU A 54 -5.59 -5.66 5.44
N ALA A 55 -6.84 -6.08 5.59
CA ALA A 55 -7.97 -5.65 4.79
C ALA A 55 -9.14 -5.27 5.70
N ALA A 56 -9.84 -4.20 5.34
CA ALA A 56 -11.03 -3.74 6.03
C ALA A 56 -12.15 -4.80 5.91
N ASP A 57 -12.86 -5.05 7.02
CA ASP A 57 -13.89 -6.07 7.16
C ASP A 57 -15.32 -5.49 7.30
N GLY A 58 -15.43 -4.16 7.38
CA GLY A 58 -16.67 -3.42 7.55
C GLY A 58 -17.07 -3.14 8.99
N ASN A 59 -16.31 -3.64 9.97
CA ASN A 59 -16.53 -3.33 11.38
C ASN A 59 -15.79 -2.04 11.76
N ASP A 60 -16.36 -0.89 11.37
CA ASP A 60 -15.76 0.44 11.59
C ASP A 60 -15.39 0.70 13.07
N ALA A 61 -16.21 0.23 14.01
CA ALA A 61 -15.98 0.42 15.44
C ALA A 61 -14.69 -0.26 15.92
N GLU A 62 -14.32 -1.40 15.32
CA GLU A 62 -13.16 -2.21 15.68
C GLU A 62 -11.95 -1.99 14.75
N THR A 63 -11.93 -0.90 13.97
CA THR A 63 -10.87 -0.62 12.98
C THR A 63 -9.46 -0.71 13.58
N TYR A 64 -9.22 -0.13 14.75
CA TYR A 64 -7.91 -0.20 15.40
C TYR A 64 -7.60 -1.58 15.99
N ALA A 65 -8.60 -2.27 16.54
CA ALA A 65 -8.44 -3.64 17.00
C ALA A 65 -8.07 -4.58 15.84
N LEU A 66 -8.69 -4.40 14.66
CA LEU A 66 -8.34 -5.11 13.44
C LEU A 66 -6.89 -4.85 13.03
N ILE A 67 -6.46 -3.58 12.95
CA ILE A 67 -5.09 -3.20 12.59
C ILE A 67 -4.07 -3.87 13.52
N LEU A 68 -4.29 -3.77 14.84
CA LEU A 68 -3.41 -4.36 15.84
C LEU A 68 -3.40 -5.88 15.78
N SER A 69 -4.56 -6.53 15.62
CA SER A 69 -4.68 -7.99 15.54
C SER A 69 -3.94 -8.60 14.34
N LYS A 70 -3.70 -7.80 13.30
CA LYS A 70 -2.94 -8.19 12.11
C LYS A 70 -1.46 -7.88 12.21
N GLY A 71 -0.98 -7.43 13.37
CA GLY A 71 0.42 -7.11 13.62
C GLY A 71 0.87 -5.75 13.07
N TYR A 72 -0.05 -4.90 12.62
CA TYR A 72 0.23 -3.52 12.24
C TYR A 72 0.03 -2.59 13.44
N ASN A 73 0.50 -1.36 13.32
CA ASN A 73 0.29 -0.28 14.29
C ASN A 73 -0.13 1.00 13.56
N TYR A 74 -0.49 2.04 14.30
CA TYR A 74 -0.95 3.31 13.74
C TYR A 74 -0.32 4.52 14.45
N GLU A 75 -0.33 5.65 13.77
CA GLU A 75 0.10 6.96 14.22
C GLU A 75 -0.95 7.97 13.81
N THR A 76 -1.86 8.29 14.73
CA THR A 76 -3.03 9.16 14.48
C THR A 76 -3.15 10.27 15.52
N PRO A 77 -3.80 11.40 15.20
CA PRO A 77 -4.04 12.51 16.13
C PRO A 77 -5.39 12.37 16.85
N ASP A 78 -5.87 11.15 17.09
CA ASP A 78 -7.23 10.86 17.56
C ASP A 78 -7.62 11.54 18.88
N ASN A 79 -6.64 11.86 19.71
CA ASN A 79 -6.83 12.41 21.05
C ASN A 79 -5.93 13.63 21.30
N SER A 80 -5.47 14.30 20.24
CA SER A 80 -4.55 15.45 20.32
C SER A 80 -5.11 16.69 19.63
N GLY A 81 -4.46 17.84 19.86
CA GLY A 81 -4.94 19.12 19.35
C GLY A 81 -6.37 19.40 19.79
N ALA A 82 -7.24 19.71 18.83
CA ALA A 82 -8.67 19.93 19.08
C ALA A 82 -9.41 18.65 19.52
N HIS A 83 -8.91 17.47 19.17
CA HIS A 83 -9.53 16.18 19.50
C HIS A 83 -9.26 15.71 20.94
N ALA A 84 -8.45 16.44 21.71
CA ALA A 84 -8.25 16.14 23.13
C ALA A 84 -9.54 16.30 23.96
N ALA A 85 -10.41 17.23 23.56
CA ALA A 85 -11.71 17.46 24.21
C ALA A 85 -12.82 16.56 23.65
N GLU A 86 -12.75 16.25 22.35
CA GLU A 86 -13.72 15.40 21.65
C GLU A 86 -12.96 14.44 20.71
N PRO A 87 -12.67 13.20 21.16
CA PRO A 87 -11.89 12.25 20.37
C PRO A 87 -12.51 11.93 19.00
N PHE A 88 -11.65 11.82 17.99
CA PHE A 88 -12.06 11.47 16.62
C PHE A 88 -11.22 10.31 16.09
N ARG A 89 -11.86 9.26 15.54
CA ARG A 89 -11.13 8.15 14.89
C ARG A 89 -10.71 8.55 13.48
N HIS A 90 -9.42 8.83 13.28
CA HIS A 90 -8.89 9.27 11.98
C HIS A 90 -8.76 8.14 10.95
N ILE A 91 -8.77 6.88 11.39
CA ILE A 91 -8.86 5.72 10.49
C ILE A 91 -10.21 5.03 10.71
N ARG A 92 -10.98 4.93 9.64
CA ARG A 92 -12.32 4.36 9.61
C ARG A 92 -12.46 3.37 8.47
N GLN A 93 -13.60 2.71 8.38
CA GLN A 93 -13.93 1.82 7.29
C GLN A 93 -15.20 2.28 6.56
N SER A 94 -15.18 2.22 5.23
CA SER A 94 -16.37 2.43 4.39
C SER A 94 -16.43 1.45 3.23
N TYR A 95 -17.65 1.19 2.73
CA TYR A 95 -17.84 0.33 1.56
C TYR A 95 -17.51 1.11 0.29
N ASP A 96 -16.48 0.67 -0.43
CA ASP A 96 -16.10 1.23 -1.72
C ASP A 96 -16.85 0.53 -2.87
N LYS A 97 -17.56 1.33 -3.67
CA LYS A 97 -18.39 0.82 -4.78
C LYS A 97 -17.58 0.32 -5.97
N THR A 98 -16.37 0.86 -6.19
CA THR A 98 -15.50 0.47 -7.30
C THR A 98 -14.83 -0.86 -6.99
N LEU A 99 -14.30 -1.02 -5.78
CA LEU A 99 -13.67 -2.27 -5.34
C LEU A 99 -14.68 -3.33 -4.86
N LYS A 100 -15.94 -2.93 -4.61
CA LYS A 100 -17.02 -3.78 -4.08
C LYS A 100 -16.67 -4.47 -2.77
N LYS A 101 -16.06 -3.70 -1.85
CA LYS A 101 -15.66 -4.17 -0.51
C LYS A 101 -15.41 -3.00 0.42
N TYR A 102 -15.22 -3.30 1.71
CA TYR A 102 -14.77 -2.32 2.68
C TYR A 102 -13.31 -1.95 2.45
N VAL A 103 -12.99 -0.68 2.70
CA VAL A 103 -11.65 -0.09 2.60
C VAL A 103 -11.40 0.80 3.81
N PHE A 104 -10.15 1.16 4.06
CA PHE A 104 -9.79 2.09 5.12
C PHE A 104 -9.83 3.53 4.60
N ASP A 105 -10.51 4.41 5.32
CA ASP A 105 -10.56 5.85 5.10
C ASP A 105 -9.66 6.56 6.13
N PHE A 106 -8.71 7.35 5.64
CA PHE A 106 -7.76 8.11 6.43
C PHE A 106 -8.15 9.59 6.36
N TYR A 107 -8.75 10.09 7.44
CA TYR A 107 -9.18 11.47 7.59
C TYR A 107 -8.02 12.36 8.04
N LEU A 108 -7.91 13.55 7.44
CA LEU A 108 -7.02 14.60 7.89
C LEU A 108 -7.74 15.94 7.83
N HIS A 109 -7.86 16.62 8.97
CA HIS A 109 -8.45 17.94 9.11
C HIS A 109 -7.35 19.01 9.16
N ILE A 110 -7.27 19.88 8.15
CA ILE A 110 -6.17 20.85 8.06
C ILE A 110 -6.12 21.76 9.30
N ASP A 111 -7.28 22.14 9.84
CA ASP A 111 -7.34 23.11 10.94
C ASP A 111 -7.15 22.50 12.33
N ASN A 112 -7.46 21.22 12.50
CA ASN A 112 -7.56 20.59 13.83
C ASN A 112 -6.45 19.60 14.15
N ASP A 113 -5.94 18.89 13.13
CA ASP A 113 -5.02 17.78 13.36
C ASP A 113 -3.58 18.25 13.55
N ASP A 114 -2.75 17.43 14.18
CA ASP A 114 -1.33 17.70 14.43
C ASP A 114 -0.45 16.48 14.07
N ASP A 115 0.85 16.53 14.39
CA ASP A 115 1.70 15.34 14.34
C ASP A 115 1.50 14.51 15.62
N ARG A 116 0.31 13.90 15.74
CA ARG A 116 -0.03 12.88 16.75
C ARG A 116 0.28 13.31 18.19
N GLY A 117 -0.07 14.55 18.54
CA GLY A 117 0.11 15.12 19.89
C GLY A 117 1.53 15.57 20.23
N LYS A 118 2.42 15.69 19.23
CA LYS A 118 3.75 16.25 19.44
C LYS A 118 3.69 17.78 19.48
N ALA A 119 3.66 18.34 20.69
CA ALA A 119 3.59 19.78 20.92
C ALA A 119 4.70 20.59 20.21
N ASP A 120 5.91 20.04 20.11
CA ASP A 120 7.06 20.72 19.47
C ASP A 120 7.06 20.61 17.94
N VAL A 121 6.10 19.89 17.35
CA VAL A 121 5.98 19.68 15.91
C VAL A 121 4.72 20.38 15.41
N THR A 122 4.88 21.61 14.94
CA THR A 122 3.76 22.53 14.65
C THR A 122 3.58 22.84 13.16
N ASP A 123 4.38 22.26 12.27
CA ASP A 123 4.42 22.55 10.84
C ASP A 123 3.84 21.42 9.95
N ARG A 124 3.25 20.39 10.57
CA ARG A 124 2.79 19.18 9.87
C ARG A 124 1.70 18.40 10.62
N GLN A 125 1.06 17.50 9.87
CA GLN A 125 0.01 16.57 10.30
C GLN A 125 0.36 15.14 9.91
N ARG A 126 -0.09 14.17 10.71
CA ARG A 126 0.11 12.75 10.42
C ARG A 126 -1.12 11.91 10.74
N ASN A 127 -1.50 11.07 9.79
CA ASN A 127 -2.38 9.93 9.99
C ASN A 127 -1.83 8.76 9.16
N GLU A 128 -1.23 7.75 9.80
CA GLU A 128 -0.57 6.64 9.13
C GLU A 128 -0.78 5.29 9.83
N ILE A 129 -0.86 4.20 9.06
CA ILE A 129 -0.60 2.83 9.49
C ILE A 129 0.87 2.51 9.24
N LYS A 130 1.48 1.68 10.08
CA LYS A 130 2.87 1.25 9.99
C LYS A 130 3.03 -0.18 10.49
N THR A 131 4.16 -0.80 10.20
CA THR A 131 4.67 -1.89 11.06
C THR A 131 5.70 -1.30 12.02
N ASP A 132 6.08 -2.01 13.09
CA ASP A 132 7.14 -1.58 13.99
C ASP A 132 7.83 -2.73 14.73
N GLY A 133 8.70 -2.43 15.70
CA GLY A 133 9.43 -3.44 16.46
C GLY A 133 8.56 -4.38 17.32
N HIS A 134 7.25 -4.10 17.46
CA HIS A 134 6.27 -4.99 18.09
C HIS A 134 5.47 -5.80 17.06
N SER A 135 5.61 -5.50 15.77
CA SER A 135 5.03 -6.30 14.69
C SER A 135 5.71 -7.67 14.62
N PRO A 136 5.01 -8.71 14.15
CA PRO A 136 5.65 -9.99 13.83
C PRO A 136 6.83 -9.80 12.87
N ASP A 137 7.89 -10.59 13.05
CA ASP A 137 9.11 -10.53 12.24
C ASP A 137 8.83 -10.62 10.73
N SER A 138 7.75 -11.28 10.32
CA SER A 138 7.34 -11.39 8.92
C SER A 138 6.92 -10.06 8.27
N LEU A 139 6.66 -9.01 9.07
CA LEU A 139 6.16 -7.70 8.61
C LEU A 139 7.21 -6.58 8.68
N VAL A 140 8.44 -6.92 9.08
CA VAL A 140 9.59 -6.00 9.17
C VAL A 140 10.79 -6.66 8.49
N ALA A 141 11.59 -5.87 7.79
CA ALA A 141 12.81 -6.37 7.16
C ALA A 141 14.00 -6.31 8.12
N GLN A 142 14.74 -7.40 8.17
CA GLN A 142 16.10 -7.47 8.71
C GLN A 142 17.13 -7.26 7.60
N TYR A 143 18.39 -7.06 7.99
CA TYR A 143 19.48 -6.83 7.02
C TYR A 143 19.59 -8.00 6.04
N GLY A 144 19.70 -7.67 4.75
CA GLY A 144 19.80 -8.64 3.66
C GLY A 144 18.46 -9.26 3.23
N GLU A 145 17.39 -9.10 3.99
CA GLU A 145 16.09 -9.65 3.64
C GLU A 145 15.43 -8.88 2.51
N THR A 146 14.56 -9.56 1.77
CA THR A 146 13.76 -8.97 0.69
C THR A 146 12.28 -8.98 1.07
N LEU A 147 11.64 -7.81 1.07
CA LEU A 147 10.18 -7.72 1.17
C LEU A 147 9.56 -7.43 -0.19
N LYS A 148 8.46 -8.13 -0.48
CA LYS A 148 7.47 -7.71 -1.46
C LYS A 148 6.25 -7.18 -0.71
N MET A 149 5.87 -5.95 -1.03
CA MET A 149 4.75 -5.25 -0.43
C MET A 149 3.74 -4.92 -1.53
N THR A 150 2.47 -5.21 -1.28
CA THR A 150 1.38 -4.82 -2.19
C THR A 150 0.27 -4.13 -1.42
N TRP A 151 -0.35 -3.15 -2.05
CA TRP A 151 -1.51 -2.45 -1.52
C TRP A 151 -2.24 -1.71 -2.64
N LYS A 152 -3.40 -1.16 -2.30
CA LYS A 152 -4.17 -0.25 -3.14
C LYS A 152 -4.35 1.07 -2.43
N PHE A 153 -4.38 2.16 -3.19
CA PHE A 153 -4.79 3.46 -2.67
C PHE A 153 -5.64 4.24 -3.68
N CYS A 154 -6.40 5.20 -3.16
CA CYS A 154 -7.12 6.19 -3.95
C CYS A 154 -6.93 7.55 -3.28
N LEU A 155 -6.34 8.49 -4.02
CA LEU A 155 -6.22 9.88 -3.58
C LEU A 155 -7.55 10.60 -3.84
N PRO A 156 -8.02 11.49 -2.95
CA PRO A 156 -9.27 12.20 -3.14
C PRO A 156 -9.24 13.04 -4.42
N ALA A 157 -10.36 13.10 -5.13
CA ALA A 157 -10.50 13.96 -6.30
C ALA A 157 -10.20 15.42 -5.92
N GLY A 158 -9.32 16.09 -6.67
CA GLY A 158 -8.92 17.46 -6.38
C GLY A 158 -8.12 17.64 -5.08
N MET A 159 -7.40 16.60 -4.62
CA MET A 159 -6.48 16.70 -3.49
C MET A 159 -5.55 17.92 -3.64
N LYS A 160 -5.37 18.70 -2.57
CA LYS A 160 -4.46 19.84 -2.57
C LYS A 160 -3.08 19.48 -2.02
N THR A 161 -2.05 20.03 -2.64
CA THR A 161 -0.65 19.89 -2.21
C THR A 161 0.04 21.25 -2.31
N THR A 162 1.10 21.44 -1.53
CA THR A 162 1.92 22.66 -1.51
C THR A 162 3.33 22.36 -2.01
N THR A 163 4.24 23.33 -1.91
CA THR A 163 5.68 23.11 -2.16
C THR A 163 6.37 22.25 -1.11
N LYS A 164 5.70 21.98 0.03
CA LYS A 164 6.17 21.08 1.07
C LYS A 164 5.75 19.64 0.78
N PHE A 165 6.23 18.68 1.57
CA PHE A 165 5.96 17.27 1.30
C PHE A 165 4.54 16.88 1.71
N SER A 166 3.94 15.94 0.97
CA SER A 166 2.80 15.13 1.40
C SER A 166 3.14 13.68 1.10
N HIS A 167 3.72 12.99 2.07
CA HIS A 167 4.10 11.58 1.94
C HIS A 167 2.86 10.71 2.11
N ILE A 168 2.63 9.81 1.16
CA ILE A 168 1.54 8.82 1.25
C ILE A 168 2.02 7.39 1.55
N HIS A 169 3.33 7.17 1.40
CA HIS A 169 4.02 5.94 1.76
C HIS A 169 5.48 6.25 2.09
N GLN A 170 6.05 5.49 3.02
CA GLN A 170 7.44 5.61 3.45
C GLN A 170 8.04 4.24 3.76
N LEU A 171 9.32 4.03 3.41
CA LEU A 171 10.16 3.00 4.01
C LEU A 171 11.13 3.67 4.99
N LYS A 172 11.13 3.25 6.25
CA LYS A 172 11.87 3.92 7.31
C LYS A 172 12.51 2.93 8.27
N GLY A 173 13.69 3.27 8.77
CA GLY A 173 14.36 2.46 9.79
C GLY A 173 13.63 2.46 11.13
N LEU A 174 13.80 1.37 11.86
CA LEU A 174 13.49 1.23 13.27
C LEU A 174 14.71 1.64 14.08
N ASP A 175 14.48 2.54 15.04
CA ASP A 175 15.56 3.01 15.90
C ASP A 175 16.11 1.86 16.76
N ASN A 176 17.32 2.05 17.26
CA ASN A 176 17.85 1.18 18.29
C ASN A 176 17.49 1.69 19.69
N LYS A 177 17.81 0.89 20.72
CA LYS A 177 17.52 1.23 22.11
C LYS A 177 18.20 2.55 22.55
N ASP A 178 19.34 2.86 21.97
CA ASP A 178 20.15 4.03 22.33
C ASP A 178 19.68 5.32 21.62
N GLY A 179 18.73 5.21 20.68
CA GLY A 179 18.15 6.34 19.96
C GLY A 179 19.13 7.06 19.02
N ASN A 180 20.17 6.36 18.57
CA ASN A 180 21.27 6.93 17.79
C ASN A 180 21.38 6.38 16.36
N ALA A 181 20.43 5.54 15.94
CA ALA A 181 20.41 5.00 14.59
C ALA A 181 20.07 6.08 13.54
N ASP A 182 20.52 5.89 12.30
CA ASP A 182 20.21 6.79 11.19
C ASP A 182 18.78 6.59 10.64
N VAL A 183 17.79 6.86 11.49
CA VAL A 183 16.37 6.59 11.18
C VAL A 183 15.54 7.85 11.12
N ALA A 184 16.16 9.02 11.19
CA ALA A 184 15.46 10.30 11.12
C ALA A 184 14.74 10.48 9.76
N LEU A 185 15.43 10.12 8.67
CA LEU A 185 14.96 10.24 7.30
C LEU A 185 14.48 8.89 6.74
N PRO A 186 13.31 8.82 6.08
CA PRO A 186 12.91 7.61 5.35
C PRO A 186 13.89 7.32 4.20
N ALA A 187 14.06 6.06 3.81
CA ALA A 187 14.86 5.64 2.65
C ALA A 187 14.11 5.82 1.33
N ILE A 188 12.82 5.51 1.34
CA ILE A 188 11.93 5.72 0.20
C ILE A 188 10.72 6.50 0.66
N THR A 189 10.25 7.44 -0.17
CA THR A 189 8.95 8.08 0.01
C THR A 189 8.17 8.13 -1.29
N PHE A 190 6.86 7.95 -1.18
CA PHE A 190 5.92 8.34 -2.23
C PHE A 190 5.34 9.68 -1.84
N THR A 191 5.65 10.72 -2.61
CA THR A 191 5.38 12.11 -2.24
C THR A 191 4.49 12.77 -3.29
N CYS A 192 3.38 13.35 -2.83
CA CYS A 192 2.58 14.28 -3.63
C CYS A 192 3.05 15.71 -3.32
N ARG A 193 3.30 16.54 -4.34
CA ARG A 193 3.82 17.91 -4.16
C ARG A 193 3.48 18.82 -5.32
N THR A 194 3.23 20.10 -5.03
CA THR A 194 3.19 21.20 -6.01
C THR A 194 4.60 21.74 -6.21
N LEU A 195 5.10 21.74 -7.44
CA LEU A 195 6.39 22.31 -7.78
C LEU A 195 6.33 23.84 -7.83
N SER A 196 7.49 24.50 -7.83
CA SER A 196 7.60 25.97 -7.93
C SER A 196 6.95 26.56 -9.20
N ASN A 197 6.80 25.76 -10.25
CA ASN A 197 6.11 26.14 -11.48
C ASN A 197 4.59 25.82 -11.48
N GLY A 198 4.02 25.47 -10.33
CA GLY A 198 2.61 25.17 -10.15
C GLY A 198 2.18 23.75 -10.58
N LYS A 199 3.05 22.95 -11.21
CA LYS A 199 2.72 21.57 -11.58
C LYS A 199 2.65 20.68 -10.35
N GLN A 200 1.65 19.82 -10.28
CA GLN A 200 1.52 18.83 -9.21
C GLN A 200 2.07 17.47 -9.65
N GLN A 201 2.85 16.82 -8.78
CA GLN A 201 3.48 15.55 -9.09
C GLN A 201 3.26 14.52 -7.99
N PHE A 202 3.14 13.27 -8.43
CA PHE A 202 3.49 12.10 -7.64
C PHE A 202 4.97 11.77 -7.87
N GLN A 203 5.71 11.49 -6.80
CA GLN A 203 7.16 11.33 -6.82
C GLN A 203 7.57 10.11 -5.99
N VAL A 204 8.36 9.21 -6.58
CA VAL A 204 9.11 8.18 -5.83
C VAL A 204 10.50 8.72 -5.60
N LEU A 205 10.84 8.99 -4.34
CA LEU A 205 12.10 9.58 -3.93
C LEU A 205 12.90 8.56 -3.10
N TYR A 206 14.17 8.41 -3.45
CA TYR A 206 15.17 7.78 -2.59
C TYR A 206 15.90 8.85 -1.80
N THR A 207 16.16 8.58 -0.53
CA THR A 207 16.97 9.44 0.35
C THR A 207 18.12 8.60 0.91
N ALA A 208 19.35 8.97 0.57
CA ALA A 208 20.53 8.28 1.05
C ALA A 208 20.67 8.37 2.58
N SER A 209 21.45 7.47 3.17
CA SER A 209 21.79 7.56 4.59
C SER A 209 22.57 8.85 4.87
N LYS A 210 22.47 9.35 6.10
CA LYS A 210 23.23 10.53 6.54
C LYS A 210 24.73 10.28 6.52
N VAL A 211 25.14 9.06 6.83
CA VAL A 211 26.55 8.65 6.84
C VAL A 211 27.14 8.69 5.44
N GLU A 212 26.44 8.18 4.43
CA GLU A 212 26.97 8.07 3.07
C GLU A 212 26.84 9.37 2.26
N SER A 213 25.77 10.13 2.44
CA SER A 213 25.47 11.27 1.55
C SER A 213 24.62 12.35 2.21
N ASP A 214 24.75 12.54 3.52
CA ASP A 214 24.09 13.62 4.29
C ASP A 214 22.56 13.71 4.02
N GLY A 215 21.89 12.57 3.81
CA GLY A 215 20.45 12.56 3.59
C GLY A 215 20.00 13.14 2.24
N LYS A 216 20.88 13.19 1.23
CA LYS A 216 20.52 13.70 -0.09
C LYS A 216 19.40 12.86 -0.73
N SER A 217 18.39 13.56 -1.26
CA SER A 217 17.26 12.92 -1.93
C SER A 217 17.35 12.99 -3.46
N THR A 218 16.97 11.92 -4.14
CA THR A 218 17.00 11.76 -5.60
C THR A 218 15.67 11.19 -6.11
N TYR A 219 15.21 11.66 -7.27
CA TYR A 219 14.01 11.12 -7.92
C TYR A 219 14.32 9.77 -8.58
N LEU A 220 13.55 8.74 -8.24
CA LEU A 220 13.54 7.47 -8.95
C LEU A 220 12.46 7.42 -10.03
N ALA A 221 11.27 7.95 -9.73
CA ALA A 221 10.16 8.07 -10.68
C ALA A 221 9.31 9.31 -10.38
N ARG A 222 8.66 9.84 -11.41
CA ARG A 222 7.71 10.97 -11.31
C ARG A 222 6.57 10.79 -12.29
N ALA A 223 5.39 11.24 -11.89
CA ALA A 223 4.20 11.25 -12.72
C ALA A 223 3.35 12.49 -12.42
N ASP A 224 2.48 12.86 -13.36
CA ASP A 224 1.49 13.91 -13.13
C ASP A 224 0.52 13.44 -12.04
N LEU A 225 0.32 14.26 -10.99
CA LEU A 225 -0.56 13.90 -9.88
C LEU A 225 -2.02 13.70 -10.34
N SER A 226 -2.44 14.43 -11.37
CA SER A 226 -3.82 14.35 -11.89
C SER A 226 -4.21 12.96 -12.37
N GLU A 227 -3.26 12.11 -12.75
CA GLU A 227 -3.50 10.73 -13.18
C GLU A 227 -3.93 9.80 -12.02
N PHE A 228 -3.74 10.22 -10.76
CA PHE A 228 -4.04 9.47 -9.54
C PHE A 228 -5.30 9.96 -8.82
N LEU A 229 -5.73 11.20 -9.03
CA LEU A 229 -6.81 11.82 -8.25
C LEU A 229 -8.17 11.19 -8.59
N GLY A 230 -8.84 10.66 -7.57
CA GLY A 230 -10.12 9.98 -7.70
C GLY A 230 -10.03 8.58 -8.33
N GLU A 231 -8.83 8.07 -8.56
CA GLU A 231 -8.58 6.80 -9.23
C GLU A 231 -7.98 5.78 -8.25
N TRP A 232 -8.52 4.55 -8.27
CA TRP A 232 -7.88 3.44 -7.57
C TRP A 232 -6.63 2.99 -8.33
N VAL A 233 -5.53 2.88 -7.59
CA VAL A 233 -4.26 2.37 -8.10
C VAL A 233 -3.77 1.20 -7.25
N THR A 234 -3.11 0.23 -7.88
CA THR A 234 -2.39 -0.86 -7.22
C THR A 234 -0.90 -0.56 -7.18
N VAL A 235 -0.24 -0.95 -6.09
CA VAL A 235 1.21 -0.89 -5.95
C VAL A 235 1.76 -2.29 -5.72
N SER A 236 2.87 -2.61 -6.39
CA SER A 236 3.77 -3.72 -6.04
C SER A 236 5.17 -3.15 -5.89
N GLU A 237 5.66 -3.13 -4.65
CA GLU A 237 6.98 -2.65 -4.28
C GLU A 237 7.82 -3.86 -3.81
N THR A 238 9.06 -3.97 -4.28
CA THR A 238 9.96 -5.06 -3.87
C THR A 238 11.32 -4.48 -3.56
N VAL A 239 11.81 -4.78 -2.36
CA VAL A 239 13.00 -4.15 -1.80
C VAL A 239 13.86 -5.21 -1.11
N ASN A 240 15.12 -5.29 -1.50
CA ASN A 240 16.17 -5.94 -0.74
C ASN A 240 16.83 -4.91 0.19
N PHE A 241 16.82 -5.17 1.49
CA PHE A 241 17.25 -4.24 2.53
C PHE A 241 18.69 -4.51 2.97
N ALA A 242 19.65 -4.04 2.17
CA ALA A 242 21.08 -4.11 2.45
C ALA A 242 21.78 -2.82 1.99
N ASP A 243 23.05 -2.64 2.34
CA ASP A 243 23.86 -1.50 1.88
C ASP A 243 24.05 -1.51 0.35
N ASN A 244 24.09 -2.71 -0.25
CA ASN A 244 24.04 -2.95 -1.69
C ASN A 244 22.66 -3.53 -2.11
N GLY A 245 21.61 -2.98 -1.51
CA GLY A 245 20.23 -3.40 -1.73
C GLY A 245 19.74 -3.11 -3.15
N ARG A 246 18.49 -3.51 -3.38
CA ARG A 246 17.82 -3.33 -4.67
C ARG A 246 16.38 -2.89 -4.44
N TYR A 247 15.95 -1.90 -5.21
CA TYR A 247 14.62 -1.32 -5.11
C TYR A 247 13.88 -1.39 -6.44
N SER A 248 12.62 -1.82 -6.40
CA SER A 248 11.72 -1.79 -7.55
C SER A 248 10.30 -1.48 -7.12
N VAL A 249 9.56 -0.79 -7.98
CA VAL A 249 8.14 -0.53 -7.78
C VAL A 249 7.41 -0.44 -9.10
N ILE A 250 6.17 -0.90 -9.12
CA ILE A 250 5.20 -0.63 -10.19
C ILE A 250 3.93 -0.08 -9.55
N VAL A 251 3.46 1.06 -10.07
CA VAL A 251 2.18 1.68 -9.70
C VAL A 251 1.27 1.72 -10.92
N THR A 252 0.10 1.10 -10.82
CA THR A 252 -0.80 0.87 -11.95
C THR A 252 -2.21 1.36 -11.64
N ARG A 253 -2.81 2.13 -12.53
CA ARG A 253 -4.21 2.55 -12.42
C ARG A 253 -5.13 1.38 -12.77
N MET A 254 -6.11 1.13 -11.90
CA MET A 254 -7.00 -0.04 -12.05
C MET A 254 -8.01 0.10 -13.18
N ARG A 255 -8.47 1.33 -13.47
CA ARG A 255 -9.52 1.58 -14.47
C ARG A 255 -9.14 1.09 -15.87
N ASP A 256 -7.89 1.26 -16.26
CA ASP A 256 -7.40 1.02 -17.63
C ASP A 256 -6.06 0.26 -17.69
N GLY A 257 -5.51 -0.16 -16.55
CA GLY A 257 -4.23 -0.86 -16.49
C GLY A 257 -3.01 0.00 -16.82
N LYS A 258 -3.16 1.33 -16.91
CA LYS A 258 -2.04 2.23 -17.22
C LYS A 258 -1.03 2.21 -16.07
N GLN A 259 0.22 1.91 -16.39
CA GLN A 259 1.33 2.08 -15.47
C GLN A 259 1.64 3.57 -15.29
N LEU A 260 1.44 4.10 -14.08
CA LEU A 260 1.63 5.51 -13.77
C LEU A 260 3.07 5.82 -13.34
N ALA A 261 3.71 4.91 -12.61
CA ALA A 261 5.11 5.02 -12.19
C ALA A 261 5.78 3.64 -12.16
N LYS A 262 7.06 3.59 -12.49
CA LYS A 262 7.88 2.38 -12.41
C LYS A 262 9.32 2.69 -12.10
N VAL A 263 9.93 1.86 -11.27
CA VAL A 263 11.38 1.81 -11.05
C VAL A 263 11.82 0.38 -11.28
N ASP A 264 12.70 0.19 -12.25
CA ASP A 264 13.18 -1.11 -12.71
C ASP A 264 14.43 -1.54 -11.97
N GLY A 265 14.25 -2.08 -10.76
CA GLY A 265 15.30 -2.82 -10.03
C GLY A 265 16.64 -2.08 -9.96
N VAL A 266 16.66 -0.94 -9.29
CA VAL A 266 17.86 -0.11 -9.12
C VAL A 266 18.63 -0.53 -7.87
N GLU A 267 19.95 -0.51 -7.93
CA GLU A 267 20.82 -0.76 -6.76
C GLU A 267 20.92 0.52 -5.92
N LEU A 268 20.65 0.39 -4.62
CA LEU A 268 20.60 1.50 -3.67
C LEU A 268 21.03 0.99 -2.29
N ASP A 269 21.61 1.87 -1.48
CA ASP A 269 21.72 1.65 -0.04
C ASP A 269 20.33 1.73 0.60
N MET A 270 19.76 0.56 0.87
CA MET A 270 18.43 0.40 1.43
C MET A 270 18.45 0.12 2.94
N TRP A 271 19.63 0.16 3.56
CA TRP A 271 19.77 -0.04 5.00
C TRP A 271 20.07 1.27 5.72
N ARG A 272 19.84 1.30 7.04
CA ARG A 272 20.14 2.46 7.88
C ARG A 272 21.12 2.04 8.96
N THR A 273 22.24 2.75 9.03
CA THR A 273 23.29 2.47 10.02
C THR A 273 22.71 2.45 11.43
N GLY A 274 22.97 1.34 12.13
CA GLY A 274 22.52 1.13 13.51
C GLY A 274 21.03 0.85 13.70
N CYS A 275 20.23 0.79 12.63
CA CYS A 275 18.80 0.45 12.75
C CYS A 275 18.59 -1.03 13.11
N THR A 276 17.45 -1.32 13.74
CA THR A 276 17.06 -2.69 14.16
C THR A 276 16.16 -3.39 13.14
N GLY A 277 15.87 -2.73 12.02
CA GLY A 277 14.98 -3.19 10.99
C GLY A 277 14.50 -2.06 10.10
N MET A 278 13.94 -2.41 8.95
CA MET A 278 13.30 -1.48 8.02
C MET A 278 11.81 -1.81 7.90
N ARG A 279 10.97 -0.77 7.86
CA ARG A 279 9.51 -0.93 7.91
C ARG A 279 8.77 -0.02 6.93
N PRO A 280 7.63 -0.46 6.39
CA PRO A 280 6.72 0.39 5.66
C PRO A 280 5.78 1.20 6.57
N LYS A 281 5.33 2.34 6.03
CA LYS A 281 4.25 3.18 6.56
C LYS A 281 3.35 3.63 5.41
N TRP A 282 2.05 3.76 5.65
CA TRP A 282 1.05 4.21 4.67
C TRP A 282 0.07 5.18 5.31
N GLY A 283 -0.35 6.20 4.58
CA GLY A 283 -1.34 7.17 5.07
C GLY A 283 -1.13 8.54 4.45
N LEU A 284 -1.21 9.59 5.26
CA LEU A 284 -0.75 10.92 4.86
C LEU A 284 0.05 11.55 5.99
N TYR A 285 1.30 11.88 5.66
CA TYR A 285 2.18 12.71 6.48
C TYR A 285 2.54 13.95 5.67
N ARG A 286 1.90 15.08 5.99
CA ARG A 286 2.01 16.32 5.20
C ARG A 286 2.51 17.49 6.02
N ASN A 287 3.38 18.28 5.41
CA ASN A 287 3.87 19.54 5.97
C ASN A 287 3.10 20.71 5.34
N PHE A 288 2.65 21.63 6.19
CA PHE A 288 1.87 22.81 5.83
C PHE A 288 2.60 24.11 6.16
N GLY A 289 3.92 24.04 6.35
CA GLY A 289 4.79 25.18 6.60
C GLY A 289 4.86 25.59 8.08
N GLU A 290 5.99 26.19 8.45
CA GLU A 290 6.19 26.79 9.76
C GLU A 290 5.10 27.83 10.03
N GLY A 291 4.61 27.87 11.27
CA GLY A 291 3.52 28.78 11.66
C GLY A 291 2.24 28.57 10.85
N ARG A 292 2.04 27.39 10.25
CA ARG A 292 0.91 27.06 9.38
C ARG A 292 0.82 27.93 8.11
N SER A 293 1.96 28.47 7.66
CA SER A 293 2.06 29.43 6.54
C SER A 293 1.45 28.97 5.21
N LEU A 294 1.29 27.66 4.99
CA LEU A 294 0.69 27.09 3.78
C LEU A 294 -0.63 26.35 4.04
N ALA A 295 -1.19 26.44 5.26
CA ALA A 295 -2.42 25.72 5.61
C ALA A 295 -3.62 26.19 4.76
N SER A 296 -3.69 27.48 4.41
CA SER A 296 -4.76 28.06 3.58
C SER A 296 -4.75 27.57 2.12
N GLU A 297 -3.65 26.98 1.64
CA GLU A 297 -3.56 26.34 0.32
C GLU A 297 -4.06 24.89 0.33
N LEU A 298 -4.23 24.32 1.52
CA LEU A 298 -4.65 22.95 1.75
C LEU A 298 -6.13 22.90 2.16
N ARG A 299 -6.65 21.68 2.25
CA ARG A 299 -8.00 21.40 2.76
C ARG A 299 -8.01 20.08 3.51
N ASP A 300 -9.16 19.76 4.08
CA ASP A 300 -9.42 18.43 4.62
C ASP A 300 -9.39 17.40 3.50
N GLU A 301 -8.76 16.26 3.80
CA GLU A 301 -8.60 15.17 2.84
C GLU A 301 -9.00 13.84 3.48
N ILE A 302 -9.53 12.95 2.64
CA ILE A 302 -9.80 11.56 2.99
C ILE A 302 -9.11 10.70 1.94
N LEU A 303 -8.04 10.03 2.35
CA LEU A 303 -7.32 9.08 1.50
C LEU A 303 -7.87 7.68 1.76
N LYS A 304 -7.95 6.86 0.71
CA LYS A 304 -8.42 5.48 0.86
C LYS A 304 -7.30 4.50 0.62
N PHE A 305 -7.26 3.44 1.42
CA PHE A 305 -6.31 2.33 1.26
C PHE A 305 -7.02 0.98 1.40
N ALA A 306 -6.48 -0.03 0.72
CA ALA A 306 -6.99 -1.41 0.81
C ALA A 306 -5.89 -2.44 0.55
N ASP A 307 -6.11 -3.66 1.03
CA ASP A 307 -5.33 -4.86 0.73
C ASP A 307 -3.83 -4.74 1.02
N PHE A 308 -3.46 -4.28 2.21
CA PHE A 308 -2.04 -4.29 2.59
C PHE A 308 -1.56 -5.73 2.74
N ASP A 309 -0.47 -6.07 2.08
CA ASP A 309 0.17 -7.38 2.15
C ASP A 309 1.69 -7.17 2.13
N ILE A 310 2.39 -7.89 3.02
CA ILE A 310 3.85 -7.88 3.14
C ILE A 310 4.30 -9.33 3.15
N ARG A 311 5.24 -9.69 2.28
CA ARG A 311 5.82 -11.03 2.20
C ARG A 311 7.33 -10.94 2.14
N LYS A 312 7.99 -11.77 2.95
CA LYS A 312 9.42 -12.04 2.78
C LYS A 312 9.61 -12.95 1.56
N LEU A 313 10.47 -12.54 0.64
CA LEU A 313 10.91 -13.39 -0.46
C LEU A 313 12.13 -14.20 0.02
N LYS A 314 12.14 -15.50 -0.32
CA LYS A 314 13.25 -16.40 -0.07
C LYS A 314 14.33 -16.23 -1.14
#